data_AF-A0A2M8E9X8-F1
#
_entry.id   AF-A0A2M8E9X8-F1
#
_cell.length_a   1.000
_cell.length_b   1.000
_cell.length_c   1.000
_cell.angle_alpha   90.00
_cell.angle_beta   90.00
_cell.angle_gamma   90.00
#
_symmetry.space_group_name_H-M   'P 1'
#
loop_
_entity.id
_entity.type
_entity.pdbx_description
1 polymer ?
#
loop_
_entity_poly.entity_id
_entity_poly.type
_entity_poly.pdbx_seq_one_letter_code
_entity_poly.pdbx_strand_id
1 'polypeptide(L)'
;MQTLNGLNAWGTVSYVLHLIVAVAALIPGAQAGPVLLLVALVIDLVKRSDAVGTWHASHFRWRIRTVLIAGLLYLVTAPLWLLFLLPGWLAWLVISVWFLYRIVSGMVRLNKGLPMEIAA
;
A
#
# COMPACT_ATOMS: atom_id res chain seq x y z
N MET A 1 11.04 22.40 7.11
CA MET A 1 9.79 22.37 6.31
C MET A 1 10.07 21.65 5.01
N GLN A 2 9.36 20.56 4.70
CA GLN A 2 9.49 19.93 3.37
C GLN A 2 8.77 20.79 2.32
N THR A 3 9.33 20.87 1.12
CA THR A 3 8.66 21.51 -0.03
C THR A 3 7.65 20.54 -0.65
N LEU A 4 6.63 21.07 -1.34
CA LEU A 4 5.65 20.25 -2.06
C LEU A 4 6.31 19.30 -3.09
N ASN A 5 7.39 19.75 -3.74
CA ASN A 5 8.18 18.92 -4.64
C ASN A 5 8.84 17.74 -3.92
N GLY A 6 9.34 17.96 -2.69
CA GLY A 6 9.88 16.90 -1.84
C GLY A 6 8.82 15.88 -1.44
N LEU A 7 7.62 16.34 -1.07
CA LEU A 7 6.49 15.46 -0.72
C LEU A 7 6.01 14.64 -1.94
N ASN A 8 6.01 15.23 -3.13
CA ASN A 8 5.75 14.51 -4.38
C ASN A 8 6.78 13.42 -4.65
N ALA A 9 8.07 13.72 -4.48
CA ALA A 9 9.14 12.75 -4.66
C ALA A 9 9.02 11.57 -3.67
N TRP A 10 8.89 11.86 -2.37
CA TRP A 10 8.73 10.84 -1.34
C TRP A 10 7.42 10.05 -1.50
N GLY A 11 6.33 10.72 -1.85
CA GLY A 11 5.05 10.08 -2.14
C GLY A 11 5.14 9.11 -3.31
N THR A 12 5.84 9.49 -4.38
CA THR A 12 6.11 8.64 -5.55
C THR A 12 6.99 7.45 -5.18
N VAL A 13 8.09 7.67 -4.48
CA VAL A 13 8.99 6.60 -4.01
C VAL A 13 8.22 5.58 -3.18
N SER A 14 7.44 6.04 -2.20
CA SER A 14 6.63 5.14 -1.38
C SER A 14 5.64 4.33 -2.22
N TYR A 15 4.92 4.98 -3.16
CA TYR A 15 4.01 4.25 -4.04
C TYR A 15 4.71 3.20 -4.91
N VAL A 16 5.89 3.50 -5.44
CA VAL A 16 6.66 2.55 -6.25
C VAL A 16 7.04 1.33 -5.41
N LEU A 17 7.50 1.53 -4.16
CA LEU A 17 7.81 0.42 -3.26
C LEU A 17 6.58 -0.45 -2.98
N HIS A 18 5.43 0.17 -2.69
CA HIS A 18 4.17 -0.56 -2.50
C HIS A 18 3.73 -1.31 -3.77
N LEU A 19 3.93 -0.71 -4.95
CA LEU A 19 3.58 -1.32 -6.23
C LEU A 19 4.43 -2.57 -6.50
N ILE A 20 5.74 -2.51 -6.25
CA ILE A 20 6.63 -3.67 -6.40
C ILE A 20 6.12 -4.83 -5.53
N VAL A 21 5.79 -4.55 -4.26
CA VAL A 21 5.23 -5.57 -3.36
C VAL A 21 3.88 -6.09 -3.87
N ALA A 22 2.99 -5.20 -4.32
CA ALA A 22 1.67 -5.59 -4.79
C ALA A 22 1.72 -6.49 -6.03
N VAL A 23 2.62 -6.21 -6.96
CA VAL A 23 2.86 -7.04 -8.15
C VAL A 23 3.50 -8.37 -7.77
N ALA A 24 4.51 -8.34 -6.89
CA ALA A 24 5.17 -9.53 -6.37
C ALA A 24 4.18 -10.49 -5.67
N ALA A 25 3.17 -9.95 -4.98
CA ALA A 25 2.13 -10.73 -4.31
C ALA A 25 1.19 -11.52 -5.26
N LEU A 26 1.27 -11.26 -6.57
CA LEU A 26 0.51 -11.98 -7.61
C LEU A 26 1.33 -13.05 -8.33
N ILE A 27 2.65 -13.11 -8.11
CA ILE A 27 3.56 -14.01 -8.82
C ILE A 27 4.06 -15.08 -7.84
N PRO A 28 3.68 -16.35 -8.01
CA PRO A 28 4.20 -17.44 -7.18
C PRO A 28 5.74 -17.49 -7.20
N GLY A 29 6.36 -17.47 -6.03
CA GLY A 29 7.82 -17.53 -5.89
C GLY A 29 8.54 -16.18 -5.91
N ALA A 30 7.83 -15.07 -6.18
CA ALA A 30 8.40 -13.72 -6.22
C ALA A 30 8.22 -12.93 -4.92
N GLN A 31 7.96 -13.58 -3.78
CA GLN A 31 7.59 -12.91 -2.52
C GLN A 31 8.79 -12.26 -1.81
N ALA A 32 9.45 -11.28 -2.45
CA ALA A 32 10.33 -10.32 -1.77
C ALA A 32 9.55 -9.37 -0.80
N GLY A 33 8.24 -9.58 -0.70
CA GLY A 33 7.22 -8.64 -0.26
C GLY A 33 7.31 -8.12 1.18
N PRO A 34 7.49 -8.96 2.22
CA PRO A 34 7.28 -8.49 3.59
C PRO A 34 8.30 -7.44 4.05
N VAL A 35 9.59 -7.65 3.79
CA VAL A 35 10.65 -6.71 4.19
C VAL A 35 10.52 -5.40 3.42
N LEU A 36 10.31 -5.46 2.10
CA LEU A 36 10.13 -4.27 1.27
C LEU A 36 8.86 -3.49 1.65
N LEU A 37 7.78 -4.19 1.98
CA LEU A 37 6.53 -3.59 2.46
C LEU A 37 6.73 -2.88 3.81
N LEU A 38 7.51 -3.48 4.72
CA LEU A 38 7.86 -2.84 5.99
C LEU A 38 8.65 -1.56 5.75
N VAL A 39 9.64 -1.57 4.85
CA VAL A 39 10.38 -0.36 4.47
C VAL A 39 9.44 0.71 3.92
N ALA A 40 8.55 0.34 3.00
CA ALA A 40 7.58 1.26 2.40
C ALA A 40 6.62 1.85 3.46
N LEU A 41 6.15 1.02 4.40
CA LEU A 41 5.29 1.44 5.50
C LEU A 41 6.02 2.37 6.49
N VAL A 42 7.29 2.10 6.80
CA VAL A 42 8.11 2.97 7.65
C VAL A 42 8.29 4.33 7.00
N ILE A 43 8.58 4.40 5.70
CA ILE A 43 8.65 5.66 4.96
C ILE A 43 7.32 6.42 5.11
N ASP A 44 6.19 5.73 4.95
CA ASP A 44 4.89 6.37 5.09
C ASP A 44 4.62 6.91 6.49
N LEU A 45 4.99 6.16 7.53
CA LEU A 45 4.81 6.58 8.93
C LEU A 45 5.68 7.79 9.26
N VAL A 46 6.96 7.77 8.85
CA VAL A 46 7.92 8.85 9.12
C VAL A 46 7.57 10.12 8.33
N LYS A 47 7.20 9.99 7.06
CA LYS A 47 6.92 11.15 6.19
C LYS A 47 5.51 11.73 6.37
N ARG A 48 4.61 11.02 7.05
CA ARG A 48 3.25 11.48 7.32
C ARG A 48 3.22 12.81 8.09
N SER A 49 4.08 13.00 9.09
CA SER A 49 4.11 14.24 9.89
C SER A 49 4.50 15.46 9.05
N ASP A 50 5.38 15.26 8.08
CA ASP A 50 5.87 16.33 7.20
C ASP A 50 4.81 16.79 6.19
N ALA A 51 3.78 15.97 5.96
CA ALA A 51 2.69 16.25 5.04
C ALA A 51 1.47 16.94 5.68
N VAL A 52 1.48 17.17 7.00
CA VAL A 52 0.35 17.79 7.72
C VAL A 52 0.04 19.18 7.13
N GLY A 53 -1.25 19.46 6.92
CA GLY A 53 -1.69 20.70 6.27
C GLY A 53 -1.61 20.67 4.74
N THR A 54 -1.17 19.56 4.14
CA THR A 54 -1.15 19.37 2.68
C THR A 54 -2.06 18.23 2.23
N TRP A 55 -2.46 18.24 0.96
CA TRP A 55 -3.24 17.15 0.37
C TRP A 55 -2.47 15.81 0.35
N HIS A 56 -1.13 15.82 0.42
CA HIS A 56 -0.31 14.61 0.52
C HIS A 56 -0.58 13.80 1.78
N ALA A 57 -1.02 14.43 2.87
CA ALA A 57 -1.39 13.73 4.10
C ALA A 57 -2.46 12.64 3.85
N SER A 58 -3.38 12.89 2.90
CA SER A 58 -4.40 11.92 2.51
C SER A 58 -3.80 10.66 1.86
N HIS A 59 -2.71 10.81 1.10
CA HIS A 59 -2.01 9.70 0.45
C HIS A 59 -1.26 8.82 1.43
N PHE A 60 -0.50 9.42 2.36
CA PHE A 60 0.19 8.67 3.41
C PHE A 60 -0.81 7.88 4.26
N ARG A 61 -1.92 8.51 4.66
CA ARG A 61 -2.98 7.85 5.42
C ARG A 61 -3.65 6.72 4.63
N TRP A 62 -3.91 6.93 3.35
CA TRP A 62 -4.50 5.92 2.46
C TRP A 62 -3.62 4.68 2.36
N ARG A 63 -2.32 4.84 2.12
CA ARG A 63 -1.39 3.72 2.01
C ARG A 63 -1.25 2.97 3.33
N ILE A 64 -1.04 3.67 4.44
CA ILE A 64 -0.98 3.05 5.78
C ILE A 64 -2.23 2.21 6.06
N ARG A 65 -3.44 2.77 5.86
CA ARG A 65 -4.70 2.02 6.05
C ARG A 65 -4.76 0.80 5.13
N THR A 66 -4.38 0.96 3.87
CA THR A 66 -4.42 -0.13 2.88
C THR A 66 -3.46 -1.27 3.27
N VAL A 67 -2.25 -0.97 3.74
CA VAL A 67 -1.28 -1.97 4.21
C VAL A 67 -1.78 -2.68 5.47
N LEU A 68 -2.33 -1.95 6.43
CA LEU A 68 -2.85 -2.54 7.66
C LEU A 68 -4.05 -3.46 7.39
N ILE A 69 -4.96 -3.05 6.51
CA ILE A 69 -6.11 -3.88 6.09
C ILE A 69 -5.60 -5.12 5.34
N ALA A 70 -4.66 -4.98 4.40
CA ALA A 70 -4.08 -6.12 3.69
C ALA A 70 -3.43 -7.11 4.67
N GLY A 71 -2.60 -6.63 5.59
CA GLY A 71 -1.95 -7.45 6.61
C GLY A 71 -2.95 -8.20 7.48
N LEU A 72 -4.02 -7.52 7.92
CA LEU A 72 -5.10 -8.15 8.68
C LEU A 72 -5.84 -9.22 7.85
N LEU A 73 -6.17 -8.93 6.59
CA LEU A 73 -6.86 -9.89 5.71
C LEU A 73 -6.00 -11.13 5.46
N TYR A 74 -4.70 -10.97 5.21
CA TYR A 74 -3.79 -12.12 5.06
C TYR A 74 -3.69 -12.94 6.35
N LEU A 75 -3.62 -12.28 7.52
CA LEU A 75 -3.57 -12.96 8.80
C LEU A 75 -4.84 -13.76 9.08
N VAL A 76 -6.01 -13.16 8.88
CA VAL A 76 -7.32 -13.79 9.12
C VAL A 76 -7.59 -14.94 8.14
N THR A 77 -7.11 -14.84 6.90
CA THR A 77 -7.29 -15.88 5.87
C THR A 77 -6.18 -16.93 5.87
N ALA A 78 -5.10 -16.76 6.64
CA ALA A 78 -4.00 -17.72 6.72
C ALA A 78 -4.46 -19.15 7.09
N PRO A 79 -5.41 -19.38 8.03
CA PRO A 79 -5.89 -20.72 8.36
C PRO A 79 -6.54 -21.46 7.19
N LEU A 80 -7.03 -20.77 6.15
CA LEU A 80 -7.61 -21.42 4.96
C LEU A 80 -6.60 -22.33 4.27
N TRP A 81 -5.29 -22.01 4.32
CA TRP A 81 -4.23 -22.85 3.76
C TRP A 81 -4.06 -24.19 4.48
N LEU A 82 -4.38 -24.24 5.79
CA LEU A 82 -4.30 -25.46 6.59
C LEU A 82 -5.52 -26.36 6.40
N LEU A 83 -6.68 -25.77 6.10
CA LEU A 83 -7.94 -26.50 5.95
C LEU A 83 -8.14 -26.97 4.51
N PHE A 84 -7.78 -26.17 3.50
CA PHE A 84 -7.93 -26.50 2.07
C PHE A 84 -7.01 -25.62 1.17
N LEU A 85 -6.20 -26.22 0.30
CA LEU A 85 -5.24 -25.49 -0.56
C LEU A 85 -5.90 -24.48 -1.50
N LEU A 86 -7.03 -24.85 -2.13
CA LEU A 86 -7.71 -24.01 -3.12
C LEU A 86 -8.37 -22.74 -2.51
N PRO A 87 -9.14 -22.82 -1.41
CA PRO A 87 -9.68 -21.64 -0.72
C PRO A 87 -8.60 -20.66 -0.24
N GLY A 88 -7.48 -21.16 0.29
CA GLY A 88 -6.36 -20.31 0.70
C GLY A 88 -5.77 -19.53 -0.48
N TRP A 89 -5.52 -20.22 -1.58
CA TRP A 89 -5.00 -19.59 -2.80
C TRP A 89 -5.96 -18.53 -3.36
N LEU A 90 -7.25 -18.83 -3.45
CA LEU A 90 -8.25 -17.90 -3.99
C LEU A 90 -8.41 -16.67 -3.08
N ALA A 91 -8.47 -16.85 -1.77
CA ALA A 91 -8.57 -15.76 -0.81
C ALA A 91 -7.35 -14.81 -0.93
N TRP A 92 -6.14 -15.37 -0.95
CA TRP A 92 -4.92 -14.58 -1.06
C TRP A 92 -4.81 -13.87 -2.41
N LEU A 93 -5.22 -14.50 -3.51
CA LEU A 93 -5.29 -13.86 -4.83
C LEU A 93 -6.22 -12.64 -4.82
N VAL A 94 -7.43 -12.78 -4.27
CA VAL A 94 -8.40 -11.67 -4.18
C VAL A 94 -7.83 -10.52 -3.35
N ILE A 95 -7.18 -10.80 -2.22
CA ILE A 95 -6.53 -9.79 -1.38
C ILE A 95 -5.39 -9.10 -2.16
N SER A 96 -4.54 -9.86 -2.85
CA SER A 96 -3.43 -9.32 -3.66
C SER A 96 -3.93 -8.40 -4.78
N VAL A 97 -4.99 -8.79 -5.51
CA VAL A 97 -5.60 -7.99 -6.57
C VAL A 97 -6.23 -6.71 -5.99
N TRP A 98 -6.95 -6.81 -4.88
CA TRP A 98 -7.51 -5.66 -4.19
C TRP A 98 -6.42 -4.68 -3.73
N PHE A 99 -5.33 -5.20 -3.16
CA PHE A 99 -4.18 -4.40 -2.72
C PHE A 99 -3.54 -3.67 -3.90
N LEU A 100 -3.28 -4.37 -5.02
CA LEU A 100 -2.74 -3.78 -6.25
C LEU A 100 -3.64 -2.65 -6.77
N TYR A 101 -4.95 -2.90 -6.87
CA TYR A 101 -5.92 -1.90 -7.30
C TYR A 101 -5.88 -0.63 -6.42
N ARG A 102 -5.80 -0.79 -5.09
CA ARG A 102 -5.74 0.33 -4.13
C ARG A 102 -4.45 1.15 -4.25
N ILE A 103 -3.32 0.52 -4.57
CA ILE A 103 -2.05 1.20 -4.81
C ILE A 103 -2.08 1.96 -6.13
N VAL A 104 -2.51 1.32 -7.22
CA VAL A 104 -2.60 1.95 -8.56
C VAL A 104 -3.57 3.13 -8.56
N SER A 105 -4.76 2.99 -7.96
CA SER A 105 -5.71 4.11 -7.84
C SER A 105 -5.12 5.29 -7.07
N GLY A 106 -4.35 5.01 -6.02
CA GLY A 106 -3.62 6.00 -5.26
C GLY A 106 -2.53 6.73 -6.06
N MET A 107 -1.79 6.01 -6.90
CA MET A 107 -0.76 6.57 -7.80
C MET A 107 -1.38 7.47 -8.86
N VAL A 108 -2.48 7.02 -9.47
CA VAL A 108 -3.19 7.79 -10.51
C VAL A 108 -3.68 9.12 -9.95
N ARG A 109 -4.22 9.14 -8.72
CA ARG A 109 -4.64 10.40 -8.07
C ARG A 109 -3.47 11.30 -7.71
N LEU A 110 -2.36 10.74 -7.21
CA LEU A 110 -1.16 11.53 -6.91
C LEU A 110 -0.62 12.22 -8.17
N ASN A 111 -0.54 11.49 -9.30
CA ASN A 111 -0.09 12.04 -10.58
C ASN A 111 -1.01 13.18 -11.08
N LYS A 112 -2.32 13.06 -10.83
CA LYS A 112 -3.29 14.11 -11.14
C LYS A 112 -3.28 15.29 -10.14
N GLY A 113 -2.46 15.26 -9.09
CA GLY A 113 -2.47 16.28 -8.05
C GLY A 113 -3.74 16.31 -7.20
N LEU A 114 -4.45 15.18 -7.10
CA LEU A 114 -5.73 15.06 -6.40
C LEU A 114 -5.59 14.32 -5.06
N PRO A 115 -6.28 14.74 -3.98
CA PRO A 115 -6.31 14.01 -2.71
C PRO A 115 -7.05 12.67 -2.80
N MET A 116 -6.79 11.77 -1.84
CA MET A 116 -7.46 10.46 -1.75
C MET A 116 -8.85 10.51 -1.09
N GLU A 117 -8.93 11.22 0.03
CA GLU A 117 -10.16 11.50 0.79
C GLU A 117 -10.19 13.03 0.98
N ILE A 118 -11.31 13.68 0.69
CA ILE A 118 -11.55 15.06 1.14
C ILE A 118 -11.51 14.97 2.67
N ALA A 119 -10.54 15.62 3.31
CA ALA A 119 -10.57 15.76 4.75
C ALA A 119 -11.87 16.48 5.10
N ALA A 120 -12.79 15.76 5.75
CA ALA A 120 -13.86 16.41 6.51
C ALA A 120 -13.24 17.22 7.65
#